data_AF-A0A1H7DT56-F1
#
_entry.id   AF-A0A1H7DT56-F1
#
_cell.length_a   1.000
_cell.length_b   1.000
_cell.length_c   1.000
_cell.angle_alpha   90.00
_cell.angle_beta   90.00
_cell.angle_gamma   90.00
#
_symmetry.space_group_name_H-M   'P 1'
#
loop_
_entity.id
_entity.type
_entity.pdbx_description
1 polymer ?
#
loop_
_entity_poly.entity_id
_entity_poly.type
_entity_poly.pdbx_seq_one_letter_code
_entity_poly.pdbx_strand_id
1 'polypeptide(L)'
;MRTVFALLVALGLFSGPLRAHDLGLAQVELDRTGPGTLQLRAKLSATVDAPSPVLPSACTAQPGITRNAPGNNQLVQWAISCSDNAMPSELTLPWSLQAAMVTQAGPDGQPTSRLVNAGQDGILIALNDPVDETLSFWTVLADYTALGIEHILIGLDHIALLVCLAVLASGWTLVRLATAFTIGHSLTLGLAALDLVRVPTGPMEAVIALSVVYLARDVVLGRRFDRRHTSLLAGIGLIHGLGFASVLGEIGLPANERLSALFGFNLGVEIGQIIVLFALTVTMALLVRIVRIPARTGGLVVGVAIGFIAAFWTLDRIASLA
;
A
#
# COMPACT_ATOMS: atom_id res chain seq x y z
N MET A 1 19.43 29.63 -11.86
CA MET A 1 18.21 29.84 -11.07
C MET A 1 16.93 29.66 -11.88
N ARG A 2 16.79 30.24 -13.09
CA ARG A 2 15.58 30.10 -13.93
C ARG A 2 15.30 28.67 -14.43
N THR A 3 16.33 27.86 -14.68
CA THR A 3 16.21 26.48 -15.20
C THR A 3 15.78 25.44 -14.16
N VAL A 4 16.21 25.58 -12.90
CA VAL A 4 15.80 24.68 -11.80
C VAL A 4 14.40 25.02 -11.30
N PHE A 5 14.05 26.31 -11.28
CA PHE A 5 12.67 26.72 -11.02
C PHE A 5 11.73 26.22 -12.13
N ALA A 6 12.16 26.26 -13.41
CA ALA A 6 11.41 25.70 -14.51
C ALA A 6 11.26 24.17 -14.42
N LEU A 7 12.26 23.43 -13.93
CA LEU A 7 12.16 21.97 -13.75
C LEU A 7 11.27 21.58 -12.56
N LEU A 8 11.32 22.32 -11.45
CA LEU A 8 10.45 22.09 -10.29
C LEU A 8 9.00 22.53 -10.54
N VAL A 9 8.79 23.60 -11.32
CA VAL A 9 7.48 23.98 -11.83
C VAL A 9 6.99 22.95 -12.87
N ALA A 10 7.86 22.40 -13.72
CA ALA A 10 7.48 21.33 -14.64
C ALA A 10 7.11 20.02 -13.92
N LEU A 11 7.73 19.69 -12.79
CA LEU A 11 7.29 18.58 -11.94
C LEU A 11 6.01 18.90 -11.16
N GLY A 12 5.78 20.15 -10.76
CA GLY A 12 4.53 20.59 -10.11
C GLY A 12 3.33 20.73 -11.06
N LEU A 13 3.58 20.84 -12.37
CA LEU A 13 2.56 20.92 -13.43
C LEU A 13 2.04 19.55 -13.89
N PHE A 14 2.61 18.44 -13.41
CA PHE A 14 1.97 17.13 -13.47
C PHE A 14 0.96 16.97 -12.32
N SER A 15 0.01 17.90 -12.24
CA SER A 15 -1.14 17.81 -11.34
C SER A 15 -2.23 16.97 -12.01
N GLY A 16 -1.99 15.65 -12.09
CA GLY A 16 -3.12 14.71 -12.13
C GLY A 16 -3.88 14.79 -10.81
N PRO A 17 -5.16 14.37 -10.75
CA PRO A 17 -5.84 14.21 -9.47
C PRO A 17 -5.04 13.22 -8.61
N LEU A 18 -4.28 13.76 -7.65
CA LEU A 18 -3.58 13.01 -6.62
C LEU A 18 -4.64 12.44 -5.68
N ARG A 19 -5.29 11.37 -6.11
CA ARG A 19 -6.13 10.56 -5.24
C ARG A 19 -5.22 9.83 -4.25
N ALA A 20 -5.67 9.70 -3.00
CA ALA A 20 -5.06 8.76 -2.07
C ALA A 20 -4.98 7.41 -2.79
N HIS A 21 -3.76 6.88 -2.93
CA HIS A 21 -3.53 5.62 -3.61
C HIS A 21 -4.03 4.52 -2.70
N ASP A 22 -5.26 4.08 -2.93
CA ASP A 22 -5.76 2.85 -2.34
C ASP A 22 -4.86 1.72 -2.83
N LEU A 23 -4.50 0.76 -1.98
CA LEU A 23 -3.53 -0.30 -2.30
C LEU A 23 -3.95 -1.17 -3.49
N GLY A 24 -5.16 -0.95 -4.03
CA GLY A 24 -5.68 -1.69 -5.16
C GLY A 24 -5.86 -3.15 -4.78
N LEU A 25 -6.16 -3.44 -3.52
CA LEU A 25 -6.37 -4.79 -3.02
C LEU A 25 -7.85 -4.99 -2.74
N ALA A 26 -8.43 -6.09 -3.25
CA ALA A 26 -9.77 -6.52 -2.88
C ALA A 26 -9.74 -7.81 -2.07
N GLN A 27 -10.71 -7.97 -1.17
CA GLN A 27 -11.05 -9.29 -0.65
C GLN A 27 -12.15 -9.88 -1.49
N VAL A 28 -11.97 -11.10 -1.99
CA VAL A 28 -12.96 -11.83 -2.77
C VAL A 28 -13.24 -13.15 -2.06
N GLU A 29 -14.48 -13.33 -1.63
CA GLU A 29 -14.97 -14.56 -1.02
C GLU A 29 -15.87 -15.29 -2.02
N LEU A 30 -15.58 -16.57 -2.23
CA LEU A 30 -16.27 -17.44 -3.19
C LEU A 30 -16.93 -18.60 -2.44
N ASP A 31 -18.25 -18.48 -2.26
CA ASP A 31 -19.05 -19.45 -1.54
C ASP A 31 -19.86 -20.33 -2.51
N ARG A 32 -19.66 -21.64 -2.45
CA ARG A 32 -20.49 -22.60 -3.20
C ARG A 32 -21.83 -22.77 -2.49
N THR A 33 -22.91 -22.32 -3.12
CA THR A 33 -24.27 -22.35 -2.52
C THR A 33 -25.10 -23.56 -2.97
N GLY A 34 -24.66 -24.25 -4.01
CA GLY A 34 -25.36 -25.39 -4.60
C GLY A 34 -24.67 -25.90 -5.88
N PRO A 35 -25.24 -26.91 -6.55
CA PRO A 35 -24.71 -27.43 -7.82
C PRO A 35 -24.78 -26.34 -8.89
N GLY A 36 -23.63 -25.97 -9.49
CA GLY A 36 -23.55 -24.93 -10.52
C GLY A 36 -23.85 -23.51 -10.04
N THR A 37 -23.97 -23.26 -8.73
CA THR A 37 -24.24 -21.94 -8.16
C THR A 37 -23.11 -21.49 -7.23
N LEU A 38 -22.57 -20.31 -7.52
CA LEU A 38 -21.47 -19.69 -6.80
C LEU A 38 -21.88 -18.28 -6.38
N GLN A 39 -21.66 -17.94 -5.11
CA GLN A 39 -21.84 -16.59 -4.62
C GLN A 39 -20.47 -15.94 -4.50
N LEU A 40 -20.27 -14.86 -5.26
CA LEU A 40 -19.11 -14.00 -5.14
C LEU A 40 -19.47 -12.83 -4.24
N ARG A 41 -18.69 -12.62 -3.18
CA ARG A 41 -18.73 -11.40 -2.37
C ARG A 41 -17.37 -10.75 -2.44
N ALA A 42 -17.32 -9.45 -2.63
CA ALA A 42 -16.07 -8.75 -2.53
C ALA A 42 -16.17 -7.48 -1.71
N LYS A 43 -15.12 -7.23 -0.93
CA LYS A 43 -14.89 -5.99 -0.22
C LYS A 43 -13.76 -5.25 -0.94
N LEU A 44 -14.04 -4.04 -1.38
CA LEU A 44 -13.08 -3.18 -2.07
C LEU A 44 -13.34 -1.73 -1.70
N SER A 45 -12.39 -0.86 -2.00
CA SER A 45 -12.56 0.59 -1.85
C SER A 45 -13.77 1.10 -2.62
N ALA A 46 -14.50 2.07 -2.05
CA ALA A 46 -15.59 2.76 -2.72
C ALA A 46 -15.13 3.55 -3.97
N THR A 47 -13.81 3.74 -4.13
CA THR A 47 -13.22 4.43 -5.29
C THR A 47 -12.96 3.53 -6.49
N VAL A 48 -12.96 2.20 -6.29
CA VAL A 48 -12.69 1.21 -7.34
C VAL A 48 -14.00 0.89 -8.06
N ASP A 49 -14.00 1.00 -9.39
CA ASP A 49 -15.13 0.54 -10.20
C ASP A 49 -15.15 -0.99 -10.24
N ALA A 50 -16.31 -1.58 -9.97
CA ALA A 50 -16.49 -3.02 -9.84
C ALA A 50 -17.51 -3.52 -10.86
N PRO A 51 -17.17 -3.52 -12.17
CA PRO A 51 -18.01 -4.07 -13.22
C PRO A 51 -18.27 -5.57 -13.02
N SER A 52 -19.28 -6.09 -13.73
CA SER A 52 -19.67 -7.49 -13.66
C SER A 52 -18.48 -8.42 -14.00
N PRO A 53 -18.33 -9.53 -13.26
CA PRO A 53 -17.35 -10.57 -13.61
C PRO A 53 -17.53 -11.05 -15.06
N VAL A 54 -16.41 -11.27 -15.74
CA VAL A 54 -16.37 -11.92 -17.05
C VAL A 54 -16.33 -13.43 -16.82
N LEU A 55 -17.34 -14.11 -17.35
CA LEU A 55 -17.60 -15.53 -17.17
C LEU A 55 -17.52 -16.28 -18.50
N PRO A 56 -17.21 -17.60 -18.46
CA PRO A 56 -17.40 -18.47 -19.61
C PRO A 56 -18.86 -18.46 -20.11
N SER A 57 -19.07 -18.76 -21.39
CA SER A 57 -20.40 -18.69 -22.04
C SER A 57 -21.49 -19.56 -21.40
N ALA A 58 -21.11 -20.56 -20.60
CA ALA A 58 -22.03 -21.44 -19.88
C ALA A 58 -22.55 -20.85 -18.55
N CYS A 59 -22.06 -19.69 -18.11
CA CYS A 59 -22.36 -19.09 -16.82
C CYS A 59 -22.90 -17.66 -16.95
N THR A 60 -23.81 -17.28 -16.05
CA THR A 60 -24.38 -15.93 -15.98
C THR A 60 -24.19 -15.36 -14.57
N ALA A 61 -23.79 -14.08 -14.50
CA ALA A 61 -23.70 -13.32 -13.25
C ALA A 61 -24.91 -12.40 -13.10
N GLN A 62 -25.59 -12.51 -11.97
CA GLN A 62 -26.61 -11.56 -11.55
C GLN A 62 -26.05 -10.70 -10.40
N PRO A 63 -26.14 -9.36 -10.49
CA PRO A 63 -25.71 -8.49 -9.41
C PRO A 63 -26.59 -8.70 -8.17
N GLY A 64 -25.94 -8.81 -7.02
CA GLY A 64 -26.55 -8.85 -5.70
C GLY A 64 -26.66 -7.46 -5.09
N ILE A 65 -26.90 -7.41 -3.78
CA ILE A 65 -27.04 -6.16 -3.04
C ILE A 65 -25.66 -5.56 -2.78
N THR A 66 -25.36 -4.40 -3.35
CA THR A 66 -24.20 -3.59 -2.98
C THR A 66 -24.49 -2.81 -1.71
N ARG A 67 -23.59 -2.85 -0.72
CA ARG A 67 -23.70 -2.06 0.52
C ARG A 67 -22.45 -1.24 0.76
N ASN A 68 -22.62 -0.02 1.26
CA ASN A 68 -21.51 0.75 1.80
C ASN A 68 -21.05 0.09 3.11
N ALA A 69 -19.75 -0.19 3.20
CA ALA A 69 -19.10 -0.75 4.37
C ALA A 69 -18.35 0.36 5.15
N PRO A 70 -18.05 0.15 6.44
CA PRO A 70 -17.22 1.08 7.20
C PRO A 70 -15.85 1.29 6.54
N GLY A 71 -15.32 2.52 6.58
CA GLY A 71 -13.96 2.83 6.15
C GLY A 71 -13.76 3.05 4.64
N ASN A 72 -14.58 3.88 3.99
CA ASN A 72 -14.51 4.15 2.54
C ASN A 72 -14.51 2.88 1.66
N ASN A 73 -15.19 1.83 2.12
CA ASN A 73 -15.27 0.55 1.44
C ASN A 73 -16.70 0.30 0.91
N GLN A 74 -16.79 -0.48 -0.15
CA GLN A 74 -18.04 -1.05 -0.67
C GLN A 74 -17.98 -2.57 -0.66
N LEU A 75 -19.12 -3.17 -0.32
CA LEU A 75 -19.37 -4.60 -0.43
C LEU A 75 -20.19 -4.82 -1.68
N VAL A 76 -19.62 -5.52 -2.64
CA VAL A 76 -20.28 -5.94 -3.88
C VAL A 76 -20.55 -7.44 -3.83
N GLN A 77 -21.63 -7.86 -4.48
CA GLN A 77 -22.03 -9.26 -4.50
C GLN A 77 -22.52 -9.63 -5.89
N TRP A 78 -22.18 -10.84 -6.35
CA TRP A 78 -22.77 -11.44 -7.54
C TRP A 78 -23.19 -12.88 -7.27
N ALA A 79 -24.36 -13.24 -7.77
CA ALA A 79 -24.81 -14.63 -7.85
C ALA A 79 -24.49 -15.17 -9.24
N ILE A 80 -23.64 -16.18 -9.30
CA ILE A 80 -23.22 -16.83 -10.54
C ILE A 80 -23.95 -18.16 -10.65
N SER A 81 -24.57 -18.40 -11.81
CA SER A 81 -25.28 -19.64 -12.12
C SER A 81 -24.88 -20.18 -13.50
N CYS A 82 -24.61 -21.48 -13.59
CA CYS A 82 -24.15 -22.14 -14.81
C CYS A 82 -25.12 -23.23 -15.30
N SER A 83 -25.30 -23.36 -16.61
CA SER A 83 -26.36 -24.18 -17.23
C SER A 83 -26.24 -25.69 -17.00
N ASP A 84 -25.01 -26.20 -16.86
CA ASP A 84 -24.73 -27.64 -16.86
C ASP A 84 -24.45 -28.19 -15.45
N ASN A 85 -24.76 -27.42 -14.40
CA ASN A 85 -24.34 -27.67 -13.01
C ASN A 85 -22.80 -27.80 -12.83
N ALA A 86 -22.03 -27.59 -13.89
CA ALA A 86 -20.58 -27.56 -13.88
C ALA A 86 -20.10 -26.18 -13.44
N MET A 87 -19.18 -26.16 -12.48
CA MET A 87 -18.54 -24.92 -12.04
C MET A 87 -17.68 -24.34 -13.16
N PRO A 88 -17.58 -23.00 -13.27
CA PRO A 88 -16.66 -22.39 -14.22
C PRO A 88 -15.23 -22.79 -13.87
N SER A 89 -14.39 -23.04 -14.87
CA SER A 89 -12.97 -23.35 -14.67
C SER A 89 -12.17 -22.14 -14.21
N GLU A 90 -12.57 -20.97 -14.69
CA GLU A 90 -11.95 -19.68 -14.39
C GLU A 90 -13.00 -18.57 -14.36
N LEU A 91 -12.65 -17.50 -13.65
CA LEU A 91 -13.44 -16.29 -13.54
C LEU A 91 -12.51 -15.08 -13.61
N THR A 92 -12.83 -14.11 -14.46
CA THR A 92 -12.04 -12.87 -14.54
C THR A 92 -12.82 -11.71 -13.91
N LEU A 93 -12.17 -11.00 -13.00
CA LEU A 93 -12.68 -9.77 -12.40
C LEU A 93 -11.98 -8.59 -13.08
N PRO A 94 -12.64 -7.86 -13.99
CA PRO A 94 -12.03 -6.75 -14.73
C PRO A 94 -11.99 -5.48 -13.86
N TRP A 95 -11.53 -5.61 -12.63
CA TRP A 95 -11.43 -4.54 -11.65
C TRP A 95 -10.03 -3.93 -11.73
N SER A 96 -9.94 -2.60 -11.68
CA SER A 96 -8.67 -1.87 -11.71
C SER A 96 -7.95 -1.94 -10.36
N LEU A 97 -7.45 -3.12 -10.04
CA LEU A 97 -6.80 -3.50 -8.79
C LEU A 97 -5.39 -4.04 -9.08
N GLN A 98 -4.53 -4.06 -8.06
CA GLN A 98 -3.20 -4.66 -8.11
C GLN A 98 -3.24 -6.16 -7.79
N ALA A 99 -4.06 -6.56 -6.82
CA ALA A 99 -4.29 -7.96 -6.49
C ALA A 99 -5.63 -8.14 -5.75
N ALA A 100 -6.05 -9.39 -5.56
CA ALA A 100 -7.13 -9.73 -4.64
C ALA A 100 -6.73 -10.91 -3.78
N MET A 101 -7.10 -10.85 -2.50
CA MET A 101 -7.11 -12.00 -1.63
C MET A 101 -8.38 -12.79 -1.93
N VAL A 102 -8.23 -13.97 -2.53
CA VAL A 102 -9.35 -14.84 -2.89
C VAL A 102 -9.48 -15.94 -1.84
N THR A 103 -10.60 -15.94 -1.12
CA THR A 103 -10.97 -16.95 -0.14
C THR A 103 -12.02 -17.89 -0.74
N GLN A 104 -11.77 -19.20 -0.66
CA GLN A 104 -12.68 -20.25 -1.11
C GLN A 104 -12.84 -21.32 -0.03
N ALA A 105 -13.97 -22.04 -0.01
CA ALA A 105 -14.10 -23.23 0.82
C ALA A 105 -13.08 -24.30 0.38
N GLY A 106 -12.14 -24.64 1.26
CA GLY A 106 -11.16 -25.69 1.04
C GLY A 106 -11.79 -27.09 1.09
N PRO A 107 -11.05 -28.13 0.65
CA PRO A 107 -11.54 -29.52 0.62
C PRO A 107 -11.98 -30.05 1.99
N ASP A 108 -11.37 -29.55 3.08
CA ASP A 108 -11.70 -29.93 4.47
C ASP A 108 -12.83 -29.09 5.10
N GLY A 109 -13.47 -28.21 4.32
CA GLY A 109 -14.48 -27.27 4.81
C GLY A 109 -13.94 -26.03 5.53
N GLN A 110 -12.61 -25.90 5.65
CA GLN A 110 -11.95 -24.68 6.14
C GLN A 110 -11.74 -23.69 4.98
N PRO A 111 -11.97 -22.37 5.19
CA PRO A 111 -11.69 -21.38 4.16
C PRO A 111 -10.19 -21.30 3.89
N THR A 112 -9.84 -21.36 2.62
CA THR A 112 -8.48 -21.27 2.10
C THR A 112 -8.36 -19.97 1.34
N SER A 113 -7.35 -19.15 1.67
CA SER A 113 -7.15 -17.84 1.06
C SER A 113 -5.85 -17.81 0.29
N ARG A 114 -5.85 -17.21 -0.90
CA ARG A 114 -4.66 -17.02 -1.72
C ARG A 114 -4.63 -15.61 -2.29
N LEU A 115 -3.43 -15.04 -2.42
CA LEU A 115 -3.26 -13.77 -3.13
C LEU A 115 -3.22 -14.05 -4.64
N VAL A 116 -4.03 -13.31 -5.40
CA VAL A 116 -4.06 -13.37 -6.86
C VAL A 116 -3.72 -11.99 -7.42
N ASN A 117 -2.57 -11.88 -8.06
CA ASN A 117 -2.13 -10.63 -8.69
C ASN A 117 -2.97 -10.32 -9.93
N ALA A 118 -3.20 -9.04 -10.20
CA ALA A 118 -3.89 -8.59 -11.39
C ALA A 118 -3.00 -8.77 -12.64
N GLY A 119 -3.59 -9.28 -13.71
CA GLY A 119 -3.01 -9.35 -15.05
C GLY A 119 -3.44 -8.16 -15.91
N GLN A 120 -3.22 -8.29 -17.24
CA GLN A 120 -3.59 -7.25 -18.20
C GLN A 120 -5.10 -7.00 -18.28
N ASP A 121 -5.90 -8.04 -18.09
CA ASP A 121 -7.38 -8.00 -18.21
C ASP A 121 -8.09 -8.03 -16.84
N GLY A 122 -7.36 -7.77 -15.75
CA GLY A 122 -7.85 -7.83 -14.37
C GLY A 122 -7.42 -9.11 -13.64
N ILE A 123 -8.21 -9.53 -12.64
CA ILE A 123 -7.86 -10.62 -11.73
C ILE A 123 -8.45 -11.93 -12.26
N LEU A 124 -7.60 -12.84 -12.72
CA LEU A 124 -7.98 -14.16 -13.20
C LEU A 124 -7.95 -15.17 -12.05
N ILE A 125 -9.10 -15.74 -11.71
CA ILE A 125 -9.27 -16.72 -10.64
C ILE A 125 -9.55 -18.10 -11.26
N ALA A 126 -8.57 -18.99 -11.23
CA ALA A 126 -8.78 -20.40 -11.57
C ALA A 126 -9.50 -21.13 -10.43
N LEU A 127 -10.74 -21.59 -10.67
CA LEU A 127 -11.61 -22.23 -9.66
C LEU A 127 -11.38 -23.74 -9.54
N ASN A 128 -10.73 -24.33 -10.54
CA ASN A 128 -10.41 -25.76 -10.60
C ASN A 128 -9.02 -26.10 -10.07
N ASP A 129 -8.18 -25.10 -9.80
CA ASP A 129 -6.89 -25.35 -9.15
C ASP A 129 -7.17 -25.83 -7.72
N PRO A 130 -6.66 -27.00 -7.31
CA PRO A 130 -6.80 -27.47 -5.95
C PRO A 130 -6.26 -26.39 -5.01
N VAL A 131 -7.10 -25.92 -4.08
CA VAL A 131 -6.68 -24.97 -3.04
C VAL A 131 -5.91 -25.70 -1.94
N ASP A 132 -4.95 -26.52 -2.35
CA ASP A 132 -4.33 -27.56 -1.53
C ASP A 132 -2.82 -27.38 -1.39
N GLU A 133 -2.30 -26.21 -1.71
CA GLU A 133 -0.99 -25.80 -1.24
C GLU A 133 -1.18 -24.67 -0.26
N THR A 134 -0.96 -24.96 1.04
CA THR A 134 -0.29 -23.99 1.90
C THR A 134 0.84 -23.41 1.06
N LEU A 135 0.74 -22.13 0.69
CA LEU A 135 1.71 -21.55 -0.21
C LEU A 135 3.09 -21.82 0.40
N SER A 136 4.02 -22.36 -0.39
CA SER A 136 5.38 -22.59 0.09
C SER A 136 5.86 -21.31 0.78
N PHE A 137 6.42 -21.45 1.98
CA PHE A 137 6.89 -20.32 2.77
C PHE A 137 7.69 -19.32 1.92
N TRP A 138 8.48 -19.83 0.97
CA TRP A 138 9.29 -19.05 0.05
C TRP A 138 8.47 -18.25 -0.97
N THR A 139 7.36 -18.80 -1.46
CA THR A 139 6.44 -18.11 -2.37
C THR A 139 5.75 -16.96 -1.64
N VAL A 140 5.19 -17.23 -0.45
CA VAL A 140 4.59 -16.18 0.39
C VAL A 140 5.62 -15.09 0.70
N LEU A 141 6.83 -15.50 1.11
CA LEU A 141 7.88 -14.55 1.41
C LEU A 141 8.22 -13.66 0.21
N ALA A 142 8.36 -14.25 -0.98
CA ALA A 142 8.70 -13.53 -2.21
C ALA A 142 7.59 -12.55 -2.62
N ASP A 143 6.34 -13.00 -2.65
CA ASP A 143 5.19 -12.18 -3.06
C ASP A 143 5.01 -10.98 -2.13
N TYR A 144 5.04 -11.20 -0.81
CA TYR A 144 4.90 -10.11 0.15
C TYR A 144 6.14 -9.20 0.20
N THR A 145 7.34 -9.73 -0.08
CA THR A 145 8.54 -8.88 -0.26
C THR A 145 8.38 -7.96 -1.46
N ALA A 146 7.86 -8.46 -2.58
CA ALA A 146 7.59 -7.63 -3.76
C ALA A 146 6.55 -6.54 -3.45
N LEU A 147 5.46 -6.90 -2.77
CA LEU A 147 4.45 -5.93 -2.31
C LEU A 147 5.04 -4.86 -1.39
N GLY A 148 5.92 -5.24 -0.46
CA GLY A 148 6.59 -4.28 0.43
C GLY A 148 7.50 -3.29 -0.31
N ILE A 149 8.20 -3.75 -1.35
CA ILE A 149 9.01 -2.88 -2.21
C ILE A 149 8.10 -1.90 -2.97
N GLU A 150 7.04 -2.42 -3.59
CA GLU A 150 6.09 -1.63 -4.37
C GLU A 150 5.39 -0.57 -3.51
N HIS A 151 4.98 -0.93 -2.29
CA HIS A 151 4.40 -0.02 -1.29
C HIS A 151 5.27 1.22 -1.06
N ILE A 152 6.59 1.06 -0.96
CA ILE A 152 7.51 2.19 -0.78
C ILE A 152 7.68 3.00 -2.07
N LEU A 153 7.68 2.35 -3.23
CA LEU A 153 7.84 3.02 -4.53
C LEU A 153 6.62 3.82 -4.97
N ILE A 154 5.42 3.42 -4.53
CA ILE A 154 4.16 4.08 -4.87
C ILE A 154 3.72 5.05 -3.75
N GLY A 155 4.06 4.73 -2.50
CA GLY A 155 3.69 5.53 -1.34
C GLY A 155 4.34 6.91 -1.32
N LEU A 156 3.61 7.94 -1.78
CA LEU A 156 4.11 9.31 -1.85
C LEU A 156 4.53 9.87 -0.49
N ASP A 157 3.84 9.50 0.59
CA ASP A 157 4.22 9.88 1.97
C ASP A 157 5.60 9.30 2.34
N HIS A 158 5.87 8.04 1.96
CA HIS A 158 7.15 7.39 2.19
C HIS A 158 8.26 8.06 1.37
N ILE A 159 8.01 8.34 0.08
CA ILE A 159 8.98 9.04 -0.77
C ILE A 159 9.29 10.43 -0.19
N ALA A 160 8.28 11.20 0.21
CA ALA A 160 8.47 12.51 0.80
C ALA A 160 9.29 12.44 2.10
N LEU A 161 9.00 11.48 2.97
CA LEU A 161 9.76 11.19 4.19
C LEU A 161 11.22 10.85 3.86
N LEU A 162 11.46 9.95 2.90
CA LEU A 162 12.82 9.53 2.52
C LEU A 162 13.61 10.66 1.88
N VAL A 163 12.98 11.54 1.09
CA VAL A 163 13.63 12.74 0.56
C VAL A 163 14.02 13.69 1.69
N CYS A 164 13.13 13.96 2.64
CA CYS A 164 13.47 14.76 3.82
C CYS A 164 14.64 14.13 4.59
N LEU A 165 14.61 12.82 4.81
CA LEU A 165 15.64 12.12 5.55
C LEU A 165 17.00 12.15 4.84
N ALA A 166 17.03 12.00 3.52
CA ALA A 166 18.24 12.10 2.70
C ALA A 166 18.86 13.51 2.73
N VAL A 167 18.07 14.56 2.98
CA VAL A 167 18.59 15.92 3.20
C VAL A 167 19.09 16.10 4.63
N LEU A 168 18.38 15.54 5.63
CA LEU A 168 18.68 15.70 7.06
C LEU A 168 19.87 14.86 7.53
N ALA A 169 20.10 13.69 6.94
CA ALA A 169 21.12 12.73 7.34
C ALA A 169 21.89 12.16 6.14
N SER A 170 23.06 11.57 6.41
CA SER A 170 23.88 10.93 5.38
C SER A 170 24.61 9.69 5.91
N GLY A 171 25.10 8.85 4.99
CA GLY A 171 25.89 7.66 5.29
C GLY A 171 25.17 6.68 6.22
N TRP A 172 25.92 6.10 7.17
CA TRP A 172 25.38 5.13 8.13
C TRP A 172 24.31 5.69 9.06
N THR A 173 24.27 7.01 9.29
CA THR A 173 23.21 7.62 10.08
C THR A 173 21.88 7.56 9.34
N LEU A 174 21.88 7.83 8.04
CA LEU A 174 20.68 7.76 7.20
C LEU A 174 20.09 6.35 7.21
N VAL A 175 20.93 5.32 6.98
CA VAL A 175 20.50 3.92 7.01
C VAL A 175 19.91 3.57 8.39
N ARG A 176 20.60 3.91 9.49
CA ARG A 176 20.07 3.65 10.84
C ARG A 176 18.72 4.30 11.11
N LEU A 177 18.51 5.53 10.64
CA LEU A 177 17.25 6.23 10.83
C LEU A 177 16.12 5.60 10.00
N ALA A 178 16.43 5.15 8.77
CA ALA A 178 15.48 4.42 7.93
C ALA A 178 15.10 3.08 8.57
N THR A 179 16.08 2.30 9.02
CA THR A 179 15.83 1.03 9.72
C THR A 179 15.04 1.23 11.01
N ALA A 180 15.29 2.31 11.75
CA ALA A 180 14.52 2.62 12.96
C ALA A 180 13.04 2.91 12.65
N PHE A 181 12.77 3.62 11.56
CA PHE A 181 11.42 3.79 11.04
C PHE A 181 10.78 2.44 10.70
N THR A 182 11.50 1.55 10.00
CA THR A 182 11.01 0.21 9.63
C THR A 182 10.70 -0.65 10.85
N ILE A 183 11.53 -0.59 11.89
CA ILE A 183 11.31 -1.32 13.14
C ILE A 183 10.01 -0.84 13.81
N GLY A 184 9.79 0.48 13.90
CA GLY A 184 8.55 1.03 14.45
C GLY A 184 7.34 0.63 13.60
N HIS A 185 7.47 0.73 12.28
CA HIS A 185 6.44 0.32 11.33
C HIS A 185 6.05 -1.15 11.49
N SER A 186 7.05 -2.03 11.54
CA SER A 186 6.89 -3.48 11.71
C SER A 186 6.17 -3.82 13.00
N LEU A 187 6.50 -3.13 14.10
CA LEU A 187 5.92 -3.40 15.41
C LEU A 187 4.40 -3.12 15.40
N THR A 188 3.99 -1.96 14.91
CA THR A 188 2.56 -1.60 14.88
C THR A 188 1.77 -2.40 13.86
N LEU A 189 2.37 -2.72 12.72
CA LEU A 189 1.76 -3.62 11.74
C LEU A 189 1.52 -5.01 12.33
N GLY A 190 2.50 -5.56 13.06
CA GLY A 190 2.37 -6.83 13.76
C GLY A 190 1.28 -6.80 14.85
N LEU A 191 1.24 -5.73 15.66
CA LEU A 191 0.21 -5.57 16.70
C LEU A 191 -1.21 -5.53 16.12
N ALA A 192 -1.39 -4.82 15.02
CA ALA A 192 -2.69 -4.73 14.37
C ALA A 192 -3.05 -6.00 13.58
N ALA A 193 -2.08 -6.72 13.00
CA ALA A 193 -2.32 -8.03 12.40
C ALA A 193 -2.70 -9.13 13.42
N LEU A 194 -2.26 -8.97 14.68
CA LEU A 194 -2.69 -9.77 15.83
C LEU A 194 -4.01 -9.29 16.43
N ASP A 195 -4.65 -8.29 15.83
CA ASP A 195 -5.90 -7.69 16.29
C ASP A 195 -5.83 -7.04 17.68
N LEU A 196 -4.62 -6.74 18.17
CA LEU A 196 -4.39 -6.14 19.49
C LEU A 196 -4.66 -4.62 19.48
N VAL A 197 -4.56 -3.99 18.32
CA VAL A 197 -4.73 -2.54 18.15
C VAL A 197 -5.58 -2.28 16.91
N ARG A 198 -6.68 -1.53 17.07
CA ARG A 198 -7.54 -1.07 15.99
C ARG A 198 -7.65 0.44 16.04
N VAL A 199 -7.27 1.11 14.97
CA VAL A 199 -7.31 2.58 14.87
C VAL A 199 -7.99 2.95 13.55
N PRO A 200 -8.88 3.96 13.52
CA PRO A 200 -9.49 4.40 12.27
C PRO A 200 -8.42 4.93 11.29
N THR A 201 -8.53 4.52 10.02
CA THR A 201 -7.57 4.85 8.96
C THR A 201 -7.46 6.34 8.71
N GLY A 202 -8.59 7.04 8.56
CA GLY A 202 -8.62 8.45 8.18
C GLY A 202 -7.77 9.37 9.09
N PRO A 203 -7.97 9.37 10.42
CA PRO A 203 -7.13 10.15 11.32
C PRO A 203 -5.65 9.78 11.25
N MET A 204 -5.31 8.50 11.03
CA MET A 204 -3.91 8.08 10.90
C MET A 204 -3.27 8.62 9.63
N GLU A 205 -3.98 8.62 8.50
CA GLU A 205 -3.47 9.20 7.25
C GLU A 205 -3.17 10.70 7.39
N ALA A 206 -4.01 11.44 8.12
CA ALA A 206 -3.78 12.85 8.40
C ALA A 206 -2.52 13.07 9.27
N VAL A 207 -2.33 12.25 10.31
CA VAL A 207 -1.14 12.32 11.19
C VAL A 207 0.13 11.89 10.44
N ILE A 208 0.03 10.92 9.53
CA ILE A 208 1.12 10.51 8.63
C ILE A 208 1.57 11.72 7.79
N ALA A 209 0.65 12.41 7.10
CA ALA A 209 0.98 13.60 6.34
C ALA A 209 1.60 14.70 7.22
N LEU A 210 1.05 14.90 8.42
CA LEU A 210 1.56 15.89 9.37
C LEU A 210 2.99 15.57 9.83
N SER A 211 3.36 14.29 9.95
CA SER A 211 4.73 13.88 10.27
C SER A 211 5.73 14.27 9.18
N VAL A 212 5.30 14.27 7.90
CA VAL A 212 6.11 14.75 6.77
C VAL A 212 6.29 16.26 6.84
N VAL A 213 5.25 17.02 7.20
CA VAL A 213 5.36 18.47 7.46
C VAL A 213 6.41 18.76 8.54
N TYR A 214 6.40 17.97 9.62
CA TYR A 214 7.39 18.09 10.69
C TYR A 214 8.83 17.90 10.18
N LEU A 215 9.08 16.87 9.36
CA LEU A 215 10.42 16.63 8.79
C LEU A 215 10.81 17.72 7.78
N ALA A 216 9.86 18.17 6.96
CA ALA A 216 10.06 19.26 6.00
C ALA A 216 10.46 20.57 6.70
N ARG A 217 9.85 20.89 7.85
CA ARG A 217 10.26 22.02 8.70
C ARG A 217 11.71 21.89 9.12
N ASP A 218 12.14 20.71 9.58
CA ASP A 218 13.52 20.50 10.04
C ASP A 218 14.52 20.63 8.88
N VAL A 219 14.13 20.24 7.66
CA VAL A 219 14.89 20.50 6.44
C VAL A 219 15.05 22.00 6.19
N VAL A 220 13.96 22.77 6.26
CA VAL A 220 13.97 24.24 6.05
C VAL A 220 14.84 24.94 7.09
N LEU A 221 14.79 24.49 8.35
CA LEU A 221 15.63 25.01 9.43
C LEU A 221 17.12 24.63 9.28
N GLY A 222 17.47 23.77 8.32
CA GLY A 222 18.83 23.33 8.09
C GLY A 222 19.38 22.44 9.21
N ARG A 223 18.50 21.71 9.92
CA ARG A 223 18.90 20.77 10.96
C ARG A 223 19.65 19.59 10.36
N ARG A 224 20.45 18.93 11.20
CA ARG A 224 21.13 17.68 10.86
C ARG A 224 20.75 16.61 11.85
N PHE A 225 20.34 15.47 11.34
CA PHE A 225 19.95 14.35 12.17
C PHE A 225 21.15 13.46 12.43
N ASP A 226 21.19 12.95 13.67
CA ASP A 226 22.20 12.04 14.19
C ASP A 226 21.51 10.86 14.89
N ARG A 227 22.28 10.03 15.60
CA ARG A 227 21.75 8.87 16.32
C ARG A 227 20.70 9.21 17.39
N ARG A 228 20.64 10.45 17.89
CA ARG A 228 19.66 10.86 18.92
C ARG A 228 18.24 10.91 18.36
N HIS A 229 18.10 11.00 17.05
CA HIS A 229 16.82 11.07 16.36
C HIS A 229 16.23 9.68 16.04
N THR A 230 16.92 8.60 16.41
CA THR A 230 16.48 7.21 16.17
C THR A 230 15.10 6.93 16.78
N SER A 231 14.86 7.38 18.01
CA SER A 231 13.57 7.19 18.69
C SER A 231 12.44 7.97 18.02
N LEU A 232 12.72 9.18 17.52
CA LEU A 232 11.76 9.98 16.78
C LEU A 232 11.34 9.26 15.49
N LEU A 233 12.30 8.77 14.70
CA LEU A 233 11.99 8.07 13.45
C LEU A 233 11.29 6.74 13.69
N ALA A 234 11.66 6.01 14.75
CA ALA A 234 10.88 4.85 15.19
C ALA A 234 9.44 5.23 15.55
N GLY A 235 9.24 6.35 16.25
CA GLY A 235 7.90 6.88 16.56
C GLY A 235 7.08 7.23 15.32
N ILE A 236 7.70 7.87 14.32
CA ILE A 236 7.04 8.14 13.03
C ILE A 236 6.71 6.83 12.31
N GLY A 237 7.59 5.84 12.40
CA GLY A 237 7.37 4.48 11.90
C GLY A 237 6.15 3.80 12.54
N LEU A 238 6.00 3.90 13.88
CA LEU A 238 4.81 3.38 14.59
C LEU A 238 3.52 3.97 14.03
N ILE A 239 3.49 5.29 13.81
CA ILE A 239 2.31 5.97 13.26
C ILE A 239 2.01 5.50 11.84
N HIS A 240 3.04 5.37 11.00
CA HIS A 240 2.87 4.89 9.62
C HIS A 240 2.34 3.45 9.58
N GLY A 241 2.89 2.57 10.42
CA GLY A 241 2.45 1.16 10.48
C GLY A 241 0.98 1.02 10.88
N LEU A 242 0.47 1.89 11.78
CA LEU A 242 -0.95 1.91 12.14
C LEU A 242 -1.86 2.34 10.99
N GLY A 243 -1.45 3.30 10.16
CA GLY A 243 -2.21 3.72 8.97
C GLY A 243 -2.41 2.55 8.00
N PHE A 244 -1.33 1.80 7.73
CA PHE A 244 -1.36 0.66 6.82
C PHE A 244 -2.05 -0.58 7.41
N ALA A 245 -1.96 -0.79 8.71
CA ALA A 245 -2.49 -2.01 9.32
C ALA A 245 -4.01 -2.13 9.29
N SER A 246 -4.71 -1.00 9.21
CA SER A 246 -6.16 -0.99 8.95
C SER A 246 -6.51 -1.66 7.62
N VAL A 247 -5.66 -1.51 6.60
CA VAL A 247 -5.83 -2.15 5.30
C VAL A 247 -5.43 -3.63 5.37
N LEU A 248 -4.33 -3.96 6.06
CA LEU A 248 -3.86 -5.35 6.14
C LEU A 248 -4.80 -6.26 6.94
N GLY A 249 -5.40 -5.76 8.03
CA GLY A 249 -6.45 -6.46 8.79
C GLY A 249 -7.71 -6.70 7.95
N GLU A 250 -7.98 -5.81 7.00
CA GLU A 250 -9.05 -5.90 6.02
C GLU A 250 -8.68 -6.65 4.74
N ILE A 251 -7.46 -7.16 4.59
CA ILE A 251 -7.05 -8.00 3.44
C ILE A 251 -7.17 -9.49 3.79
N GLY A 252 -7.19 -9.86 5.07
CA GLY A 252 -7.55 -11.22 5.50
C GLY A 252 -6.45 -12.24 5.19
N LEU A 253 -5.26 -12.03 5.76
CA LEU A 253 -4.18 -13.01 5.70
C LEU A 253 -4.62 -14.36 6.30
N PRO A 254 -4.45 -15.49 5.59
CA PRO A 254 -4.76 -16.80 6.15
C PRO A 254 -3.94 -17.01 7.43
N ALA A 255 -4.61 -17.47 8.49
CA ALA A 255 -4.09 -17.40 9.87
C ALA A 255 -2.74 -18.10 10.06
N ASN A 256 -2.46 -19.11 9.25
CA ASN A 256 -1.23 -19.89 9.21
C ASN A 256 -0.05 -19.17 8.51
N GLU A 257 -0.29 -18.19 7.64
CA GLU A 257 0.74 -17.51 6.84
C GLU A 257 0.97 -16.04 7.24
N ARG A 258 0.25 -15.54 8.27
CA ARG A 258 0.33 -14.14 8.71
C ARG A 258 1.75 -13.69 9.03
N LEU A 259 2.51 -14.53 9.74
CA LEU A 259 3.85 -14.16 10.19
C LEU A 259 4.84 -14.10 9.03
N SER A 260 4.78 -15.04 8.08
CA SER A 260 5.64 -15.04 6.88
C SER A 260 5.31 -13.87 5.96
N ALA A 261 4.02 -13.58 5.76
CA ALA A 261 3.58 -12.41 5.00
C ALA A 261 4.04 -11.08 5.64
N LEU A 262 3.86 -10.92 6.96
CA LEU A 262 4.31 -9.72 7.69
C LEU A 262 5.83 -9.55 7.62
N PHE A 263 6.58 -10.65 7.77
CA PHE A 263 8.02 -10.62 7.68
C PHE A 263 8.48 -10.26 6.26
N GLY A 264 7.92 -10.91 5.23
CA GLY A 264 8.20 -10.61 3.82
C GLY A 264 7.89 -9.16 3.47
N PHE A 265 6.72 -8.66 3.87
CA PHE A 265 6.33 -7.27 3.64
C PHE A 265 7.32 -6.27 4.25
N ASN A 266 7.70 -6.44 5.52
CA ASN A 266 8.66 -5.52 6.16
C ASN A 266 10.08 -5.66 5.59
N LEU A 267 10.48 -6.86 5.16
CA LEU A 267 11.72 -7.06 4.41
C LEU A 267 11.69 -6.29 3.09
N GLY A 268 10.58 -6.36 2.37
CA GLY A 268 10.33 -5.59 1.15
C GLY A 268 10.40 -4.09 1.38
N VAL A 269 9.81 -3.60 2.47
CA VAL A 269 9.85 -2.19 2.87
C VAL A 269 11.29 -1.72 3.10
N GLU A 270 12.09 -2.46 3.88
CA GLU A 270 13.50 -2.09 4.12
C GLU A 270 14.30 -2.08 2.81
N ILE A 271 14.11 -3.08 1.94
CA ILE A 271 14.75 -3.15 0.62
C ILE A 271 14.35 -1.94 -0.24
N GLY A 272 13.05 -1.64 -0.33
CA GLY A 272 12.52 -0.50 -1.08
C GLY A 272 13.09 0.83 -0.58
N GLN A 273 13.15 1.03 0.74
CA GLN A 273 13.76 2.22 1.34
C GLN A 273 15.24 2.34 1.00
N ILE A 274 16.02 1.26 1.07
CA ILE A 274 17.44 1.27 0.72
C ILE A 274 17.63 1.63 -0.76
N ILE A 275 16.83 1.06 -1.66
CA ILE A 275 16.86 1.36 -3.10
C ILE A 275 16.61 2.86 -3.34
N VAL A 276 15.53 3.39 -2.76
CA VAL A 276 15.14 4.80 -2.91
C VAL A 276 16.21 5.73 -2.31
N LEU A 277 16.71 5.44 -1.10
CA LEU A 277 17.75 6.25 -0.46
C LEU A 277 19.06 6.22 -1.24
N PHE A 278 19.44 5.07 -1.79
CA PHE A 278 20.60 4.97 -2.68
C PHE A 278 20.43 5.84 -3.93
N ALA A 279 19.28 5.71 -4.61
CA ALA A 279 18.97 6.52 -5.78
C ALA A 279 18.98 8.04 -5.47
N LEU A 280 18.33 8.45 -4.37
CA LEU A 280 18.27 9.84 -3.93
C LEU A 280 19.65 10.40 -3.61
N THR A 281 20.47 9.66 -2.86
CA THR A 281 21.81 10.13 -2.46
C THR A 281 22.76 10.23 -3.67
N VAL A 282 22.70 9.27 -4.60
CA VAL A 282 23.47 9.33 -5.85
C VAL A 282 23.01 10.51 -6.71
N THR A 283 21.70 10.67 -6.93
CA THR A 283 21.16 11.78 -7.73
C THR A 283 21.50 13.14 -7.12
N MET A 284 21.38 13.30 -5.81
CA MET A 284 21.80 14.53 -5.13
C MET A 284 23.30 14.80 -5.28
N ALA A 285 24.15 13.78 -5.14
CA ALA A 285 25.60 13.93 -5.32
C ALA A 285 25.98 14.35 -6.75
N LEU A 286 25.30 13.80 -7.76
CA LEU A 286 25.49 14.17 -9.16
C LEU A 286 24.97 15.58 -9.45
N LEU A 287 23.77 15.91 -8.95
CA LEU A 287 23.17 17.23 -9.13
C LEU A 287 24.02 18.33 -8.51
N VAL A 288 24.63 18.12 -7.35
CA VAL A 288 25.53 19.13 -6.74
C VAL A 288 26.77 19.39 -7.60
N ARG A 289 27.24 18.40 -8.38
CA ARG A 289 28.38 18.59 -9.31
C ARG A 289 28.00 19.39 -10.56
N ILE A 290 26.77 19.19 -11.06
CA ILE A 290 26.28 19.83 -12.29
C ILE A 290 25.70 21.22 -11.98
N VAL A 291 24.87 21.27 -10.95
CA VAL A 291 24.11 22.43 -10.51
C VAL A 291 24.85 23.05 -9.34
N ARG A 292 25.50 24.20 -9.59
CA ARG A 292 26.26 24.97 -8.59
C ARG A 292 25.36 25.69 -7.57
N ILE A 293 24.32 25.03 -7.07
CA ILE A 293 23.45 25.55 -6.01
C ILE A 293 24.03 25.11 -4.66
N PRO A 294 24.18 26.02 -3.68
CA PRO A 294 24.60 25.66 -2.34
C PRO A 294 23.65 24.63 -1.73
N ALA A 295 24.19 23.59 -1.08
CA ALA A 295 23.39 22.51 -0.49
C ALA A 295 22.29 23.03 0.47
N ARG A 296 22.56 24.12 1.19
CA ARG A 296 21.57 24.77 2.06
C ARG A 296 20.40 25.36 1.29
N THR A 297 20.65 26.01 0.16
CA THR A 297 19.60 26.57 -0.71
C THR A 297 18.79 25.46 -1.37
N GLY A 298 19.47 24.41 -1.85
CA GLY A 298 18.79 23.23 -2.40
C GLY A 298 17.88 22.56 -1.36
N GLY A 299 18.40 22.32 -0.16
CA GLY A 299 17.62 21.78 0.96
C GLY A 299 16.42 22.65 1.32
N LEU A 300 16.57 23.97 1.37
CA LEU A 300 15.46 24.89 1.63
C LEU A 300 14.36 24.79 0.57
N VAL A 301 14.73 24.76 -0.71
CA VAL A 301 13.74 24.61 -1.81
C VAL A 301 12.99 23.29 -1.69
N VAL A 302 13.71 22.19 -1.44
CA VAL A 302 13.11 20.86 -1.27
C VAL A 302 12.18 20.82 -0.05
N GLY A 303 12.65 21.32 1.10
CA GLY A 303 11.88 21.33 2.34
C GLY A 303 10.62 22.18 2.23
N VAL A 304 10.69 23.35 1.58
CA VAL A 304 9.51 24.19 1.34
C VAL A 304 8.51 23.48 0.42
N ALA A 305 8.99 22.90 -0.69
CA ALA A 305 8.11 22.20 -1.63
C ALA A 305 7.39 21.01 -0.98
N ILE A 306 8.13 20.13 -0.30
CA ILE A 306 7.56 18.97 0.41
C ILE A 306 6.64 19.44 1.53
N GLY A 307 7.03 20.46 2.29
CA GLY A 307 6.22 20.99 3.38
C GLY A 307 4.86 21.52 2.91
N PHE A 308 4.81 22.21 1.77
CA PHE A 308 3.55 22.67 1.18
C PHE A 308 2.66 21.51 0.72
N ILE A 309 3.24 20.54 0.00
CA ILE A 309 2.51 19.37 -0.49
C ILE A 309 1.95 18.56 0.70
N ALA A 310 2.78 18.28 1.69
CA ALA A 310 2.38 17.53 2.88
C ALA A 310 1.34 18.28 3.71
N ALA A 311 1.44 19.61 3.84
CA ALA A 311 0.44 20.41 4.53
C ALA A 311 -0.91 20.39 3.80
N PHE A 312 -0.89 20.46 2.46
CA PHE A 312 -2.09 20.28 1.65
C PHE A 312 -2.72 18.90 1.89
N TRP A 313 -1.93 17.81 1.83
CA TRP A 313 -2.43 16.46 2.13
C TRP A 313 -2.99 16.33 3.55
N THR A 314 -2.35 16.94 4.55
CA THR A 314 -2.89 16.96 5.91
C THR A 314 -4.26 17.62 5.96
N LEU A 315 -4.44 18.78 5.31
CA LEU A 315 -5.72 19.48 5.30
C LEU A 315 -6.80 18.71 4.53
N ASP A 316 -6.45 18.14 3.38
CA ASP A 316 -7.34 17.33 2.56
C ASP A 316 -7.86 16.10 3.34
N ARG A 317 -6.94 15.38 3.99
CA ARG A 317 -7.26 14.22 4.82
C ARG A 317 -8.00 14.56 6.11
N ILE A 318 -7.85 15.77 6.65
CA ILE A 318 -8.67 16.24 7.78
C ILE A 318 -10.06 16.61 7.29
N ALA A 319 -10.17 17.26 6.14
CA ALA A 319 -11.45 17.66 5.56
C ALA A 319 -12.31 16.45 5.17
N SER A 320 -11.70 15.33 4.77
CA SER A 320 -12.41 14.07 4.49
C SER A 320 -12.93 13.35 5.75
N LEU A 321 -12.59 13.82 6.95
CA LEU A 321 -13.12 13.28 8.22
C LEU A 321 -14.43 13.95 8.66
N ALA A 322 -14.77 15.11 8.09
CA ALA A 322 -15.93 15.92 8.44
C ALA A 322 -17.15 15.57 7.58
#